data_AF-A0AAE3KU27-F1
#
_entry.id   AF-A0AAE3KU27-F1
#
_cell.length_a   1.000
_cell.length_b   1.000
_cell.length_c   1.000
_cell.angle_alpha   90.00
_cell.angle_beta   90.00
_cell.angle_gamma   90.00
#
_symmetry.space_group_name_H-M   'P 1'
#
loop_
_entity.id
_entity.type
_entity.pdbx_description
1 polymer ?
#
loop_
_entity_poly.entity_id
_entity_poly.type
_entity_poly.pdbx_seq_one_letter_code
_entity_poly.pdbx_strand_id
1 'polypeptide(L)' 'MAQRLKRWESPRRQGRNDKGKGGSARSRQLKKQTQMLRKKLKDGDKTDKQNKGEGRDVNSLPSFFLLGCN' A
#
# COMPACT_ATOMS: atom_id res chain seq x y z
N MET A 1 17.63 5.90 -3.85
CA MET A 1 17.77 6.24 -5.29
C MET A 1 18.08 7.73 -5.40
N ALA A 2 19.36 8.10 -5.50
CA ALA A 2 19.76 9.51 -5.63
C ALA A 2 19.65 9.94 -7.10
N GLN A 3 18.69 10.81 -7.43
CA GLN A 3 18.61 11.42 -8.76
C GLN A 3 19.64 12.55 -8.86
N ARG A 4 20.71 12.34 -9.63
CA ARG A 4 21.67 13.41 -9.97
C ARG A 4 21.03 14.35 -10.99
N LEU A 5 20.92 15.62 -10.61
CA LEU A 5 20.37 16.68 -11.46
C LEU A 5 21.40 17.09 -12.52
N LYS A 6 20.97 17.43 -13.74
CA LYS A 6 21.90 17.93 -14.77
C LYS A 6 22.43 19.31 -14.37
N ARG A 7 23.69 19.62 -14.73
CA ARG A 7 24.39 20.87 -14.36
C ARG A 7 23.63 22.16 -14.66
N TRP A 8 22.72 22.14 -15.64
CA TRP A 8 21.94 23.30 -16.07
C TRP A 8 20.46 23.23 -15.66
N GLU A 9 20.06 22.23 -14.88
CA GLU A 9 18.74 22.19 -14.27
C GLU A 9 18.80 22.82 -12.88
N SER A 10 17.98 23.84 -12.63
CA SER A 10 17.70 24.26 -11.25
C SER A 10 17.01 23.12 -10.49
N PRO A 11 17.33 22.87 -9.20
CA PRO A 11 16.65 21.88 -8.37
C PRO A 11 15.14 22.01 -8.47
N ARG A 12 14.52 21.21 -9.35
CA ARG A 12 13.08 21.24 -9.53
C ARG A 12 12.50 20.62 -8.26
N ARG A 13 11.73 21.39 -7.49
CA ARG A 13 10.97 20.83 -6.36
C ARG A 13 10.14 19.66 -6.88
N GLN A 14 10.36 18.48 -6.32
CA GLN A 14 9.52 17.32 -6.57
C GLN A 14 8.08 17.65 -6.09
N GLY A 15 7.06 17.19 -6.82
CA GLY A 15 5.64 17.43 -6.47
C GLY A 15 4.88 18.46 -7.30
N ARG A 16 5.46 19.02 -8.38
CA ARG A 16 4.75 19.93 -9.30
C ARG A 16 3.53 19.29 -9.98
N ASN A 17 3.53 17.95 -10.11
CA ASN A 17 2.50 17.18 -10.80
C ASN A 17 1.39 16.63 -9.90
N ASP A 18 1.46 16.81 -8.58
CA ASP A 18 0.47 16.26 -7.64
C ASP A 18 -0.90 16.92 -7.81
N LYS A 19 -0.92 18.20 -8.18
CA LYS A 19 -2.13 18.99 -8.47
C LYS A 19 -2.57 18.91 -9.94
N GLY A 20 -1.77 18.29 -10.82
CA GLY A 20 -2.09 18.11 -12.23
C GLY A 20 -2.98 16.89 -12.50
N LYS A 21 -3.44 16.73 -13.75
CA LYS A 21 -4.29 15.61 -14.17
C LYS A 21 -3.67 14.24 -13.81
N GLY A 22 -2.35 14.10 -13.99
CA GLY A 22 -1.61 12.88 -13.64
C GLY A 22 -1.54 12.59 -12.14
N GLY A 23 -1.26 13.60 -11.31
CA GLY A 23 -1.23 13.45 -9.85
C GLY A 23 -2.60 13.16 -9.25
N SER A 24 -3.64 13.83 -9.76
CA SER A 24 -5.02 13.55 -9.37
C SER A 24 -5.46 12.13 -9.73
N ALA A 25 -5.13 11.66 -10.95
CA ALA A 25 -5.41 10.29 -11.36
C ALA A 25 -4.69 9.25 -10.48
N ARG A 26 -3.41 9.47 -10.18
CA ARG A 26 -2.62 8.60 -9.29
C ARG A 26 -3.20 8.57 -7.87
N SER A 27 -3.59 9.73 -7.34
CA SER A 27 -4.22 9.83 -6.02
C SER A 27 -5.54 9.07 -5.95
N ARG A 28 -6.35 9.11 -7.02
CA ARG A 28 -7.59 8.33 -7.12
C ARG A 28 -7.33 6.82 -7.14
N GLN A 29 -6.30 6.37 -7.86
CA GLN A 29 -5.91 4.96 -7.87
C GLN A 29 -5.49 4.47 -6.48
N LEU A 30 -4.65 5.23 -5.78
CA LEU A 30 -4.22 4.91 -4.41
C LEU A 30 -5.41 4.88 -3.44
N LYS A 31 -6.34 5.84 -3.55
CA LYS A 31 -7.58 5.84 -2.75
C LYS A 31 -8.43 4.60 -3.01
N LYS A 32 -8.54 4.17 -4.27
CA LYS A 32 -9.27 2.94 -4.63
C LYS A 32 -8.61 1.70 -4.04
N GLN A 33 -7.28 1.57 -4.16
CA GLN A 33 -6.53 0.44 -3.59
C GLN A 33 -6.70 0.36 -2.07
N THR A 34 -6.55 1.47 -1.35
CA THR A 34 -6.73 1.51 0.11
C THR A 34 -8.17 1.22 0.54
N GLN A 35 -9.17 1.70 -0.20
CA GLN A 35 -10.58 1.36 0.07
C GLN A 35 -10.85 -0.13 -0.14
N MET A 36 -10.30 -0.73 -1.21
CA MET A 36 -10.42 -2.17 -1.46
C MET A 36 -9.75 -2.98 -0.36
N LEU A 37 -8.57 -2.57 0.10
CA LEU A 37 -7.87 -3.21 1.21
C LEU A 37 -8.70 -3.15 2.50
N ARG A 38 -9.27 -1.99 2.82
CA ARG A 38 -10.17 -1.81 3.98
C ARG A 38 -11.39 -2.72 3.93
N LYS A 39 -12.00 -2.89 2.75
CA LYS A 39 -13.11 -3.83 2.57
C LYS A 39 -12.66 -5.26 2.82
N LYS A 40 -11.56 -5.69 2.20
CA LYS A 40 -11.00 -7.05 2.41
C LYS A 40 -10.69 -7.34 3.87
N LEU A 41 -10.08 -6.40 4.59
CA LEU A 41 -9.79 -6.56 6.02
C LEU A 41 -11.06 -6.62 6.87
N LYS A 42 -12.07 -5.79 6.55
CA LYS A 42 -13.34 -5.78 7.27
C LYS A 42 -14.21 -7.01 6.96
N ASP A 43 -14.17 -7.50 5.72
CA ASP A 43 -14.98 -8.63 5.28
C ASP A 43 -14.35 -9.96 5.72
N GLY A 44 -13.00 -10.06 5.79
CA GLY A 44 -12.32 -11.20 6.41
C GLY A 44 -12.82 -11.48 7.83
N ASP A 45 -12.97 -10.44 8.64
CA ASP A 45 -13.52 -10.49 10.02
C ASP A 45 -15.00 -10.91 10.06
N LYS A 46 -15.79 -10.66 9.01
CA LYS A 46 -17.20 -11.08 8.95
C LYS A 46 -17.35 -12.55 8.61
N THR A 47 -16.51 -13.09 7.73
CA THR A 47 -16.50 -14.53 7.39
C THR A 47 -16.07 -15.39 8.57
N ASP A 48 -15.17 -14.90 9.43
CA ASP A 48 -14.74 -15.61 10.64
C ASP A 48 -15.80 -15.62 11.75
N LYS A 49 -16.69 -14.61 11.81
CA LYS A 49 -17.78 -14.60 12.81
C LYS A 49 -18.88 -15.62 12.55
N GLN A 50 -19.01 -16.12 11.32
CA GLN A 50 -19.95 -17.19 10.99
C GLN A 50 -19.34 -18.60 11.16
N ASN A 51 -18.02 -18.71 11.29
CA ASN A 51 -17.30 -20.00 11.34
C ASN A 51 -16.37 -20.12 12.55
N LYS A 52 -16.77 -19.63 13.73
CA LYS A 52 -16.09 -20.03 14.99
C LYS A 52 -16.61 -21.38 15.48
N GLY A 53 -16.32 -22.41 14.69
CA GLY A 53 -16.03 -23.74 15.17
C GLY A 53 -14.51 -23.88 15.27
N GLU A 54 -14.05 -24.14 16.48
CA GLU A 54 -12.74 -24.66 16.93
C GLU A 54 -11.59 -24.81 15.91
N GLY A 55 -10.42 -24.24 16.24
CA GLY A 55 -9.14 -24.62 15.62
C GLY A 55 -8.12 -23.49 15.62
N ARG A 56 -7.14 -23.54 16.52
CA ARG A 56 -5.98 -22.62 16.57
C ARG A 56 -5.03 -22.94 15.42
N ASP A 57 -4.55 -21.92 14.70
CA ASP A 57 -3.26 -21.99 14.01
C ASP A 57 -2.46 -20.71 14.25
N VAL A 58 -1.42 -20.86 15.07
CA VAL A 58 -0.44 -19.85 15.48
C VAL A 58 0.58 -19.58 14.37
N ASN A 59 0.16 -19.16 13.17
CA ASN A 59 1.09 -18.73 12.11
C ASN A 59 0.45 -17.71 11.15
N SER A 60 -0.26 -16.71 11.69
CA SER A 60 -0.80 -15.58 10.91
C SER A 60 0.22 -14.43 10.82
N LEU A 61 1.48 -14.74 10.49
CA LEU A 61 2.47 -13.74 10.15
C LEU A 61 2.79 -13.86 8.66
N PRO A 62 2.59 -12.79 7.86
CA PRO A 62 2.90 -12.83 6.44
C PRO A 62 4.37 -13.21 6.23
N SER A 63 4.63 -14.17 5.35
CA SER A 63 5.97 -14.74 5.08
C SER A 63 7.03 -13.69 4.71
N PHE A 64 6.60 -12.51 4.27
CA PHE A 64 7.46 -11.36 4.00
C PHE A 64 8.22 -10.83 5.23
N PHE A 65 7.72 -11.08 6.45
CA PHE A 65 8.43 -10.72 7.68
C PHE A 65 9.54 -11.69 8.05
N LEU A 66 9.55 -12.90 7.49
CA LEU A 66 10.50 -13.97 7.85
C LEU A 66 11.74 -14.02 6.95
N LEU A 67 11.74 -13.36 5.79
CA LEU A 67 12.86 -13.40 4.83
C LEU A 67 13.77 -12.15 4.85
N GLY A 68 13.71 -11.34 5.90
CA GLY A 68 14.49 -10.10 6.05
C GLY A 68 15.80 -10.25 6.82
N CYS A 69 16.61 -11.29 6.57
CA CYS A 69 17.99 -11.40 7.06
C CYS A 69 18.84 -12.16 6.04
N ASN A 70 19.53 -11.41 5.18
CA ASN A 70 20.91 -11.65 4.72
C ASN A 70 21.41 -10.39 4.00
#